data_AF-A0A1S2M6L4-F1
#
_entry.id   AF-A0A1S2M6L4-F1
#
_cell.length_a   1.000
_cell.length_b   1.000
_cell.length_c   1.000
_cell.angle_alpha   90.00
_cell.angle_beta   90.00
_cell.angle_gamma   90.00
#
_symmetry.space_group_name_H-M   'P 1'
#
loop_
_entity.id
_entity.type
_entity.pdbx_description
1 polymer ?
#
loop_
_entity_poly.entity_id
_entity_poly.type
_entity_poly.pdbx_seq_one_letter_code
_entity_poly.pdbx_strand_id
1 'polypeptide(L)'
;MALSFLEYKNTLLKEYDWLKTTFPINGFVLRKLNIYNCKDYNKKYANDHQEKYKEKDIDAFVMEKISFDKIEMSIFMILDEEHELDTIDLMVLEKGKINPDHLFFWMLYHEYGHIYQLQRTFRLKGYDGFLDERDESEELINQLYDQYCRGEILKKDLDKAYRNLWFEKEADDFANHVYQQRKHTLPK
;
A
#
# COMPACT_ATOMS: atom_id res chain seq x y z
N MET A 1 10.60 -23.31 3.45
CA MET A 1 9.28 -23.84 3.88
C MET A 1 8.41 -22.61 3.92
N ALA A 2 7.38 -22.50 3.07
CA ALA A 2 6.56 -21.30 3.03
C ALA A 2 5.94 -21.08 4.42
N LEU A 3 5.99 -19.85 4.91
CA LEU A 3 5.28 -19.47 6.14
C LEU A 3 3.78 -19.71 5.96
N SER A 4 3.08 -19.94 7.07
CA SER A 4 1.62 -19.90 7.10
C SER A 4 1.08 -18.47 7.21
N PHE A 5 -0.19 -18.27 6.84
CA PHE A 5 -0.80 -16.94 6.84
C PHE A 5 -0.69 -16.25 8.21
N LEU A 6 -0.84 -17.03 9.29
CA LEU A 6 -0.71 -16.53 10.65
C LEU A 6 0.72 -16.07 10.97
N GLU A 7 1.74 -16.78 10.48
CA GLU A 7 3.14 -16.41 10.66
C GLU A 7 3.50 -15.16 9.85
N TYR A 8 3.04 -15.05 8.59
CA TYR A 8 3.18 -13.82 7.80
C TYR A 8 2.53 -12.64 8.50
N LYS A 9 1.28 -12.79 8.93
CA LYS A 9 0.54 -11.77 9.66
C LYS A 9 1.28 -11.29 10.89
N ASN A 10 1.77 -12.21 11.72
CA ASN A 10 2.50 -11.86 12.94
C ASN A 10 3.83 -11.16 12.64
N THR A 11 4.51 -11.55 11.57
CA THR A 11 5.78 -10.93 11.17
C THR A 11 5.54 -9.53 10.59
N LEU A 12 4.53 -9.34 9.75
CA LEU A 12 4.13 -8.03 9.23
C LEU A 12 3.71 -7.06 10.35
N LEU A 13 3.02 -7.54 11.38
CA LEU A 13 2.69 -6.72 12.55
C LEU A 13 3.94 -6.24 13.30
N LYS A 14 4.95 -7.12 13.46
CA LYS A 14 6.24 -6.73 14.05
C LYS A 14 6.99 -5.72 13.19
N GLU A 15 7.00 -5.91 11.87
CA GLU A 15 7.60 -4.93 10.94
C GLU A 15 6.87 -3.58 11.01
N TYR A 16 5.54 -3.59 11.12
CA TYR A 16 4.76 -2.37 11.29
C TYR A 16 5.06 -1.65 12.61
N ASP A 17 5.23 -2.38 13.71
CA ASP A 17 5.67 -1.80 14.98
C ASP A 17 7.09 -1.21 14.90
N TRP A 18 7.99 -1.87 14.17
CA TRP A 18 9.32 -1.34 13.90
C TRP A 18 9.29 -0.06 13.04
N LEU A 19 8.46 -0.01 12.00
CA LEU A 19 8.26 1.17 11.15
C LEU A 19 7.79 2.37 11.97
N LYS A 20 6.79 2.19 12.84
CA LYS A 20 6.28 3.26 13.73
C LYS A 20 7.36 3.83 14.65
N THR A 21 8.32 3.00 15.04
CA THR A 21 9.41 3.41 15.92
C THR A 21 10.53 4.10 15.14
N THR A 22 10.86 3.60 13.95
CA THR A 22 12.01 4.07 13.15
C THR A 22 11.66 5.28 12.29
N PHE A 23 10.45 5.31 11.73
CA PHE A 23 9.91 6.37 10.88
C PHE A 23 8.63 6.93 11.51
N PRO A 24 8.73 7.62 12.66
CA PRO A 24 7.56 8.00 13.44
C PRO A 24 6.66 8.97 12.69
N ILE A 25 5.37 8.65 12.65
CA ILE A 25 4.33 9.52 12.10
C ILE A 25 3.82 10.48 13.18
N ASN A 26 4.06 11.77 12.95
CA ASN A 26 3.66 12.87 13.83
C ASN A 26 2.63 13.75 13.11
N GLY A 27 1.55 14.12 13.81
CA GLY A 27 0.47 14.95 13.26
C GLY A 27 -0.74 14.13 12.80
N PHE A 28 -0.57 12.84 12.53
CA PHE A 28 -1.65 11.90 12.25
C PHE A 28 -1.74 10.84 13.36
N VAL A 29 -2.91 10.23 13.50
CA VAL A 29 -3.10 9.05 14.33
C VAL A 29 -3.02 7.81 13.46
N LEU A 30 -1.85 7.16 13.50
CA LEU A 30 -1.70 5.82 12.96
C LEU A 30 -2.55 4.83 13.76
N ARG A 31 -3.51 4.22 13.06
CA ARG A 31 -4.34 3.14 13.56
C ARG A 31 -3.65 1.80 13.30
N LYS A 32 -4.42 0.72 13.30
CA LYS A 32 -3.94 -0.65 13.16
C LYS A 32 -3.62 -0.97 11.71
N LEU A 33 -2.62 -1.83 11.52
CA LEU A 33 -2.45 -2.61 10.31
C LEU A 33 -3.51 -3.73 10.29
N ASN A 34 -4.35 -3.74 9.26
CA ASN A 34 -5.43 -4.72 9.10
C ASN A 34 -5.03 -5.74 8.03
N ILE A 35 -4.76 -6.98 8.43
CA ILE A 35 -4.34 -8.06 7.52
C ILE A 35 -5.42 -9.13 7.46
N TYR A 36 -5.88 -9.42 6.24
CA TYR A 36 -6.88 -10.43 5.91
C TYR A 36 -6.35 -11.37 4.82
N ASN A 37 -6.86 -12.59 4.80
CA ASN A 37 -6.85 -13.39 3.57
C ASN A 37 -8.12 -13.05 2.75
N CYS A 38 -8.16 -13.43 1.46
CA CYS A 38 -9.29 -13.12 0.58
C CYS A 38 -10.64 -13.60 1.15
N LYS A 39 -10.65 -14.79 1.75
CA LYS A 39 -11.86 -15.39 2.36
C LYS A 39 -12.39 -14.57 3.53
N ASP A 40 -11.51 -14.19 4.46
CA ASP A 40 -11.84 -13.40 5.64
C ASP A 40 -12.23 -11.96 5.27
N TYR A 41 -11.57 -11.39 4.26
CA TYR A 41 -11.92 -10.08 3.71
C TYR A 41 -13.34 -10.12 3.13
N ASN A 42 -13.61 -11.05 2.21
CA ASN A 42 -14.91 -11.17 1.57
C ASN A 42 -16.03 -11.43 2.58
N LYS A 43 -15.79 -12.29 3.56
CA LYS A 43 -16.77 -12.58 4.62
C LYS A 43 -17.13 -11.33 5.43
N LYS A 44 -16.19 -10.40 5.61
CA LYS A 44 -16.35 -9.24 6.48
C LYS A 44 -16.86 -8.00 5.73
N TYR A 45 -16.47 -7.83 4.48
CA TYR A 45 -16.64 -6.59 3.73
C TYR A 45 -17.41 -6.75 2.42
N ALA A 46 -17.34 -7.91 1.77
CA ALA A 46 -18.02 -8.10 0.49
C ALA A 46 -19.54 -8.28 0.65
N ASN A 47 -20.21 -7.16 0.85
CA ASN A 47 -21.66 -7.00 0.71
C ASN A 47 -21.97 -6.62 -0.76
N ASP A 48 -23.24 -6.51 -1.15
CA ASP A 48 -23.68 -6.29 -2.55
C ASP A 48 -23.15 -5.01 -3.26
N HIS A 49 -22.39 -4.17 -2.55
CA HIS A 49 -21.82 -2.90 -3.05
C HIS A 49 -20.28 -2.83 -3.02
N GLN A 50 -19.57 -3.87 -2.55
CA GLN A 50 -18.11 -3.89 -2.49
C GLN A 50 -17.54 -5.01 -3.36
N GLU A 51 -16.43 -4.72 -4.03
CA GLU A 51 -15.76 -5.69 -4.90
C GLU A 51 -15.27 -6.91 -4.10
N LYS A 52 -15.50 -8.10 -4.66
CA LYS A 52 -15.06 -9.37 -4.09
C LYS A 52 -13.66 -9.68 -4.60
N TYR A 53 -12.72 -9.87 -3.69
CA TYR A 53 -11.41 -10.40 -4.03
C TYR A 53 -11.53 -11.88 -4.36
N LYS A 54 -10.88 -12.34 -5.41
CA LYS A 54 -10.82 -13.76 -5.72
C LYS A 54 -9.73 -14.40 -4.89
N GLU A 55 -9.80 -15.72 -4.71
CA GLU A 55 -8.69 -16.47 -4.14
C GLU A 55 -7.45 -16.23 -5.01
N LYS A 56 -6.28 -16.10 -4.38
CA LYS A 56 -4.99 -15.70 -4.98
C LYS A 56 -4.80 -14.22 -5.31
N ASP A 57 -5.80 -13.37 -5.11
CA ASP A 57 -5.60 -11.93 -5.23
C ASP A 57 -4.86 -11.38 -4.01
N ILE A 58 -3.96 -10.43 -4.24
CA ILE A 58 -3.27 -9.68 -3.19
C ILE A 58 -3.45 -8.19 -3.42
N ASP A 59 -3.60 -7.43 -2.35
CA ASP A 59 -3.71 -5.98 -2.42
C ASP A 59 -3.31 -5.31 -1.11
N ALA A 60 -2.90 -4.06 -1.18
CA ALA A 60 -2.63 -3.22 -0.03
C ALA A 60 -3.01 -1.77 -0.34
N PHE A 61 -3.60 -1.09 0.65
CA PHE A 61 -3.98 0.30 0.51
C PHE A 61 -4.05 1.02 1.85
N VAL A 62 -3.83 2.32 1.83
CA VAL A 62 -4.11 3.23 2.95
C VAL A 62 -5.60 3.59 2.98
N MET A 63 -6.20 3.49 4.17
CA MET A 63 -7.50 4.06 4.45
C MET A 63 -7.38 5.27 5.36
N GLU A 64 -8.03 6.34 4.95
CA GLU A 64 -8.03 7.61 5.66
C GLU A 64 -9.39 7.86 6.33
N LYS A 65 -9.36 8.44 7.53
CA LYS A 65 -10.53 9.02 8.18
C LYS A 65 -10.15 10.39 8.72
N ILE A 66 -10.70 11.42 8.08
CA ILE A 66 -10.43 12.82 8.41
C ILE A 66 -11.62 13.37 9.18
N SER A 67 -11.37 13.89 10.38
CA SER A 67 -12.28 14.72 11.16
C SER A 67 -11.66 16.10 11.40
N PHE A 68 -12.46 17.05 11.87
CA PHE A 68 -12.09 18.46 12.02
C PHE A 68 -10.74 18.70 12.74
N ASP A 69 -10.41 17.87 13.72
CA ASP A 69 -9.21 17.98 14.55
C ASP A 69 -8.21 16.83 14.38
N LYS A 70 -8.50 15.86 13.50
CA LYS A 70 -7.78 14.59 13.50
C LYS A 70 -7.78 13.91 12.14
N ILE A 71 -6.59 13.48 11.73
CA ILE A 71 -6.39 12.62 10.57
C ILE A 71 -5.99 11.24 11.10
N GLU A 72 -6.82 10.23 10.82
CA GLU A 72 -6.55 8.84 11.18
C GLU A 72 -6.22 8.03 9.93
N MET A 73 -5.13 7.27 9.99
CA MET A 73 -4.64 6.46 8.88
C MET A 73 -4.57 5.00 9.29
N SER A 74 -5.06 4.08 8.46
CA SER A 74 -4.91 2.64 8.63
C SER A 74 -4.33 2.04 7.36
N ILE A 75 -3.48 1.02 7.47
CA ILE A 75 -3.09 0.20 6.32
C ILE A 75 -3.97 -1.05 6.29
N PHE A 76 -4.49 -1.38 5.12
CA PHE A 76 -5.19 -2.63 4.84
C PHE A 76 -4.34 -3.46 3.90
N MET A 77 -4.25 -4.76 4.18
CA MET A 77 -3.57 -5.73 3.34
C MET A 77 -4.44 -6.98 3.21
N ILE A 78 -4.60 -7.42 1.97
CA ILE A 78 -5.25 -8.66 1.57
C ILE A 78 -4.17 -9.54 1.00
N LEU A 79 -3.93 -10.67 1.65
CA LEU A 79 -2.80 -11.56 1.35
C LEU A 79 -3.32 -12.96 1.02
N ASP A 80 -2.73 -13.57 0.00
CA ASP A 80 -2.96 -14.96 -0.33
C ASP A 80 -1.61 -15.64 -0.57
N GLU A 81 -1.36 -16.75 0.12
CA GLU A 81 -0.07 -17.44 0.06
C GLU A 81 0.14 -18.13 -1.30
N GLU A 82 -0.96 -18.41 -2.00
CA GLU A 82 -0.97 -19.00 -3.33
C GLU A 82 -1.10 -17.94 -4.43
N HIS A 83 -0.84 -16.66 -4.11
CA HIS A 83 -0.93 -15.57 -5.09
C HIS A 83 -0.10 -15.82 -6.34
N GLU A 84 -0.65 -15.39 -7.46
CA GLU A 84 0.03 -15.41 -8.74
C GLU A 84 0.58 -14.02 -9.02
N LEU A 85 1.91 -13.92 -9.17
CA LEU A 85 2.57 -12.65 -9.46
C LEU A 85 2.11 -12.14 -10.81
N ASP A 86 1.57 -10.92 -10.82
CA ASP A 86 1.19 -10.26 -12.05
C ASP A 86 2.38 -9.51 -12.70
N THR A 87 2.13 -8.79 -13.79
CA THR A 87 3.19 -8.03 -14.47
C THR A 87 3.75 -6.90 -13.61
N ILE A 88 2.92 -6.26 -12.78
CA ILE A 88 3.31 -5.16 -11.91
C ILE A 88 4.14 -5.69 -10.74
N ASP A 89 3.74 -6.81 -10.14
CA ASP A 89 4.50 -7.48 -9.08
C ASP A 89 5.92 -7.81 -9.57
N LEU A 90 6.02 -8.43 -10.74
CA LEU A 90 7.32 -8.78 -11.34
C LEU A 90 8.18 -7.53 -11.61
N MET A 91 7.57 -6.43 -12.08
CA MET A 91 8.28 -5.16 -12.28
C MET A 91 8.82 -4.58 -10.97
N VAL A 92 8.02 -4.62 -9.90
CA VAL A 92 8.42 -4.17 -8.56
C VAL A 92 9.58 -5.02 -8.05
N LEU A 93 9.46 -6.35 -8.13
CA LEU A 93 10.48 -7.29 -7.68
C LEU A 93 11.82 -7.06 -8.38
N GLU A 94 11.79 -6.88 -9.71
CA GLU A 94 12.98 -6.61 -10.51
C GLU A 94 13.61 -5.26 -10.17
N LYS A 95 12.84 -4.17 -10.20
CA LYS A 95 13.31 -2.79 -9.94
C LYS A 95 13.89 -2.65 -8.53
N GLY A 96 13.19 -3.19 -7.54
CA GLY A 96 13.56 -3.13 -6.12
C GLY A 96 14.61 -4.15 -5.71
N LYS A 97 14.95 -5.12 -6.58
CA LYS A 97 15.78 -6.30 -6.25
C LYS A 97 15.25 -7.02 -5.02
N ILE A 98 13.95 -7.29 -5.02
CA ILE A 98 13.21 -7.88 -3.90
C ILE A 98 13.12 -9.39 -4.11
N ASN A 99 13.40 -10.16 -3.06
CA ASN A 99 13.09 -11.59 -3.04
C ASN A 99 11.56 -11.76 -3.18
N PRO A 100 11.04 -12.55 -4.14
CA PRO A 100 9.60 -12.79 -4.29
C PRO A 100 8.88 -13.15 -3.00
N ASP A 101 9.51 -13.96 -2.13
CA ASP A 101 8.94 -14.34 -0.82
C ASP A 101 8.73 -13.15 0.12
N HIS A 102 9.33 -12.00 -0.18
CA HIS A 102 9.26 -10.81 0.63
C HIS A 102 8.29 -9.74 0.07
N LEU A 103 7.52 -10.05 -0.97
CA LEU A 103 6.63 -9.08 -1.62
C LEU A 103 5.67 -8.39 -0.64
N PHE A 104 5.06 -9.15 0.28
CA PHE A 104 4.14 -8.58 1.28
C PHE A 104 4.81 -7.59 2.23
N PHE A 105 6.09 -7.80 2.58
CA PHE A 105 6.83 -6.83 3.39
C PHE A 105 7.09 -5.54 2.61
N TRP A 106 7.42 -5.67 1.32
CA TRP A 106 7.58 -4.50 0.46
C TRP A 106 6.26 -3.73 0.30
N MET A 107 5.13 -4.41 0.08
CA MET A 107 3.80 -3.78 0.02
C MET A 107 3.49 -3.00 1.31
N LEU A 108 3.77 -3.58 2.48
CA LEU A 108 3.62 -2.87 3.76
C LEU A 108 4.47 -1.60 3.80
N TYR A 109 5.73 -1.67 3.34
CA TYR A 109 6.60 -0.51 3.32
C TYR A 109 6.12 0.56 2.33
N HIS A 110 5.60 0.15 1.17
CA HIS A 110 5.02 1.04 0.16
C HIS A 110 3.82 1.81 0.72
N GLU A 111 2.84 1.11 1.32
CA GLU A 111 1.69 1.77 1.95
C GLU A 111 2.08 2.67 3.13
N TYR A 112 3.10 2.27 3.90
CA TYR A 112 3.65 3.14 4.93
C TYR A 112 4.31 4.39 4.34
N GLY A 113 4.94 4.26 3.17
CA GLY A 113 5.53 5.35 2.40
C GLY A 113 4.52 6.43 2.04
N HIS A 114 3.33 6.04 1.56
CA HIS A 114 2.22 6.98 1.30
C HIS A 114 1.87 7.80 2.55
N ILE A 115 1.70 7.15 3.71
CA ILE A 115 1.39 7.87 4.96
C ILE A 115 2.55 8.80 5.36
N TYR A 116 3.79 8.34 5.23
CA TYR A 116 4.98 9.12 5.56
C TYR A 116 5.11 10.37 4.69
N GLN A 117 4.81 10.25 3.39
CA GLN A 117 4.78 11.36 2.46
C GLN A 117 3.68 12.37 2.83
N LEU A 118 2.44 11.92 3.00
CA LEU A 118 1.32 12.80 3.38
C LEU A 118 1.60 13.55 4.68
N GLN A 119 2.25 12.89 5.65
CA GLN A 119 2.66 13.53 6.89
C GLN A 119 3.75 14.58 6.67
N ARG A 120 4.73 14.30 5.81
CA ARG A 120 5.75 15.28 5.43
C ARG A 120 5.09 16.51 4.80
N THR A 121 4.12 16.33 3.91
CA THR A 121 3.34 17.41 3.31
C THR A 121 2.59 18.21 4.36
N PHE A 122 1.85 17.54 5.25
CA PHE A 122 1.15 18.19 6.36
C PHE A 122 2.07 19.04 7.24
N ARG A 123 3.28 18.54 7.55
CA ARG A 123 4.26 19.31 8.35
C ARG A 123 4.82 20.53 7.61
N LEU A 124 5.02 20.43 6.29
CA LEU A 124 5.66 21.47 5.50
C LEU A 124 4.68 22.54 5.00
N LYS A 125 3.47 22.12 4.63
CA LYS A 125 2.45 22.98 4.00
C LYS A 125 1.21 23.20 4.88
N GLY A 126 1.11 22.53 6.02
CA GLY A 126 -0.06 22.61 6.90
C GLY A 126 -1.23 21.75 6.41
N TYR A 127 -2.40 21.95 7.02
CA TYR A 127 -3.62 21.20 6.70
C TYR A 127 -4.12 21.48 5.28
N ASP A 128 -4.13 22.74 4.85
CA ASP A 128 -4.61 23.12 3.52
C ASP A 128 -3.75 22.50 2.43
N GLY A 129 -2.41 22.58 2.55
CA GLY A 129 -1.53 21.95 1.57
C GLY A 129 -1.54 20.42 1.60
N PHE A 130 -1.98 19.79 2.70
CA PHE A 130 -2.28 18.36 2.74
C PHE A 130 -3.55 18.02 1.95
N LEU A 131 -4.61 18.82 2.10
CA LEU A 131 -5.84 18.63 1.33
C LEU A 131 -5.60 18.88 -0.17
N ASP A 132 -4.86 19.92 -0.53
CA ASP A 132 -4.53 20.23 -1.92
C ASP A 132 -3.80 19.07 -2.60
N GLU A 133 -2.79 18.49 -1.94
CA GLU A 133 -2.00 17.38 -2.49
C GLU A 133 -2.81 16.08 -2.58
N ARG A 134 -3.73 15.85 -1.64
CA ARG A 134 -4.67 14.73 -1.69
C ARG A 134 -5.63 14.88 -2.87
N ASP A 135 -6.22 16.06 -3.03
CA ASP A 135 -7.17 16.34 -4.11
C ASP A 135 -6.49 16.29 -5.48
N GLU A 136 -5.24 16.79 -5.61
CA GLU A 136 -4.43 16.64 -6.82
C GLU A 136 -4.15 15.17 -7.15
N SER A 137 -3.81 14.36 -6.14
CA SER A 137 -3.57 12.93 -6.33
C SER A 137 -4.83 12.20 -6.78
N GLU A 138 -5.98 12.49 -6.16
CA GLU A 138 -7.28 11.94 -6.54
C GLU A 138 -7.67 12.35 -7.96
N GLU A 139 -7.45 13.62 -8.35
CA GLU A 139 -7.74 14.09 -9.71
C GLU A 139 -6.91 13.34 -10.76
N LEU A 140 -5.60 13.19 -10.53
CA LEU A 140 -4.72 12.45 -11.44
C LEU A 140 -5.15 10.99 -11.60
N ILE A 141 -5.51 10.33 -10.50
CA ILE A 141 -6.00 8.95 -10.51
C ILE A 141 -7.30 8.87 -11.31
N ASN A 142 -8.27 9.75 -11.04
CA ASN A 142 -9.55 9.77 -11.74
C ASN A 142 -9.39 10.02 -13.24
N GLN A 143 -8.48 10.92 -13.64
CA GLN A 143 -8.18 11.16 -15.06
C GLN A 143 -7.65 9.90 -15.77
N LEU A 144 -6.79 9.12 -15.12
CA LEU A 144 -6.29 7.86 -15.68
C LEU A 144 -7.40 6.81 -15.80
N TYR A 145 -8.24 6.67 -14.77
CA TYR A 145 -9.39 5.75 -14.81
C TYR A 145 -10.42 6.17 -15.85
N ASP A 146 -10.67 7.46 -16.04
CA ASP A 146 -11.57 7.97 -17.08
C ASP A 146 -11.07 7.61 -18.48
N GLN A 147 -9.76 7.76 -18.75
CA GLN A 147 -9.17 7.32 -20.02
C GLN A 147 -9.37 5.82 -20.25
N TYR A 148 -9.19 4.99 -19.22
CA TYR A 148 -9.44 3.56 -19.30
C TYR A 148 -10.92 3.23 -19.54
N CYS A 149 -11.84 3.88 -18.82
CA CYS A 149 -13.28 3.72 -18.98
C CYS A 149 -13.77 4.13 -20.38
N ARG A 150 -13.13 5.13 -21.00
CA ARG A 150 -13.37 5.54 -22.40
C ARG A 150 -12.69 4.63 -23.44
N GLY A 151 -11.89 3.66 -23.01
CA GLY A 151 -11.16 2.74 -23.87
C GLY A 151 -9.96 3.37 -24.59
N GLU A 152 -9.46 4.52 -24.10
CA GLU A 152 -8.34 5.24 -24.69
C GLU A 152 -6.99 4.58 -24.36
N ILE A 153 -6.92 3.86 -23.24
CA ILE A 153 -5.76 3.09 -22.79
C ILE A 153 -6.17 1.68 -22.36
N LEU A 154 -5.26 0.71 -22.54
CA LEU A 154 -5.46 -0.66 -22.06
C LEU A 154 -5.17 -0.74 -20.55
N LYS A 155 -5.73 -1.73 -19.86
CA LYS A 155 -5.50 -1.96 -18.42
C LYS A 155 -4.01 -1.99 -18.05
N LYS A 156 -3.19 -2.69 -18.85
CA LYS A 156 -1.73 -2.75 -18.64
C LYS A 156 -1.05 -1.38 -18.73
N ASP A 157 -1.54 -0.49 -19.59
CA ASP A 157 -0.99 0.85 -19.75
C ASP A 157 -1.49 1.79 -18.66
N LEU A 158 -2.74 1.62 -18.20
CA LEU A 158 -3.27 2.25 -16.98
C LEU A 158 -2.39 1.90 -15.77
N ASP A 159 -2.12 0.63 -15.52
CA ASP A 159 -1.35 0.20 -14.35
C ASP A 159 0.08 0.77 -14.37
N LYS A 160 0.70 0.81 -15.55
CA LYS A 160 2.01 1.45 -15.74
C LYS A 160 1.94 2.97 -15.55
N ALA A 161 0.91 3.64 -16.04
CA ALA A 161 0.74 5.08 -15.89
C ALA A 161 0.52 5.45 -14.42
N TYR A 162 -0.35 4.71 -13.74
CA TYR A 162 -0.62 4.83 -12.31
C TYR A 162 0.68 4.70 -11.50
N ARG A 163 1.47 3.64 -11.69
CA ARG A 163 2.77 3.47 -10.99
C ARG A 163 3.83 4.49 -11.35
N ASN A 164 3.62 5.26 -12.42
CA ASN A 164 4.52 6.36 -12.79
C ASN A 164 4.13 7.71 -12.20
N LEU A 165 2.99 7.79 -11.50
CA LEU A 165 2.61 8.96 -10.72
C LEU A 165 3.68 9.24 -9.65
N TRP A 166 3.82 10.52 -9.31
CA TRP A 166 4.93 10.97 -8.49
C TRP A 166 4.82 10.46 -7.04
N PHE A 167 3.61 10.41 -6.47
CA PHE A 167 3.38 9.88 -5.12
C PHE A 167 3.61 8.36 -5.04
N GLU A 168 3.24 7.61 -6.09
CA GLU A 168 3.58 6.19 -6.22
C GLU A 168 5.10 5.96 -6.27
N LYS A 169 5.83 6.81 -7.00
CA LYS A 169 7.29 6.75 -7.06
C LYS A 169 7.96 7.08 -5.72
N GLU A 170 7.45 8.07 -4.99
CA GLU A 170 7.97 8.39 -3.66
C GLU A 170 7.73 7.25 -2.66
N ALA A 171 6.56 6.62 -2.70
CA ALA A 171 6.25 5.44 -1.91
C ALA A 171 7.13 4.23 -2.27
N ASP A 172 7.34 3.98 -3.57
CA ASP A 172 8.30 2.98 -4.08
C ASP A 172 9.71 3.22 -3.55
N ASP A 173 10.20 4.46 -3.64
CA ASP A 173 11.56 4.81 -3.22
C ASP A 173 11.74 4.61 -1.71
N PHE A 174 10.74 4.99 -0.91
CA PHE A 174 10.69 4.69 0.51
C PHE A 174 10.70 3.18 0.77
N ALA A 175 9.82 2.43 0.10
CA ALA A 175 9.70 0.98 0.28
C ALA A 175 11.00 0.25 -0.06
N ASN A 176 11.61 0.61 -1.18
CA ASN A 176 12.88 0.07 -1.63
C ASN A 176 14.00 0.39 -0.63
N HIS A 177 14.08 1.64 -0.15
CA HIS A 177 15.06 2.03 0.86
C HIS A 177 14.93 1.19 2.13
N VAL A 178 13.71 1.09 2.69
CA VAL A 178 13.44 0.30 3.89
C VAL A 178 13.72 -1.18 3.65
N TYR A 179 13.28 -1.74 2.52
CA TYR A 179 13.52 -3.13 2.18
C TYR A 179 15.02 -3.46 2.14
N GLN A 180 15.85 -2.63 1.52
CA GLN A 180 17.29 -2.86 1.47
C GLN A 180 17.93 -2.88 2.88
N GLN A 181 17.39 -2.10 3.81
CA GLN A 181 17.81 -2.13 5.22
C GLN A 181 17.31 -3.38 5.95
N ARG A 182 16.10 -3.88 5.65
CA ARG A 182 15.42 -4.92 6.44
C ARG A 182 15.54 -6.33 5.86
N LYS A 183 15.85 -6.50 4.58
CA LYS A 183 15.78 -7.80 3.89
C LYS A 183 16.57 -8.95 4.55
N HIS A 184 17.58 -8.63 5.36
CA HIS A 184 18.39 -9.61 6.09
C HIS A 184 17.76 -10.08 7.41
N THR A 185 16.75 -9.36 7.93
CA THR A 185 15.98 -9.72 9.12
C THR A 185 14.66 -10.39 8.79
N LEU A 186 14.26 -10.39 7.52
CA LEU A 186 13.03 -11.00 7.03
C LEU A 186 13.17 -12.53 6.97
N PRO A 187 12.05 -13.25 7.16
CA PRO A 187 12.03 -14.70 7.00
C PRO A 187 12.46 -15.10 5.58
N LYS A 188 13.09 -16.26 5.47
CA LYS A 188 13.49 -16.87 4.19
C LYS A 188 12.41 -17.76 3.63
#